data_AF-A0A1F9WSA6-F1
#
_entry.id   AF-A0A1F9WSA6-F1
#
_cell.length_a   1.000
_cell.length_b   1.000
_cell.length_c   1.000
_cell.angle_alpha   90.00
_cell.angle_beta   90.00
_cell.angle_gamma   90.00
#
_symmetry.space_group_name_H-M   'P 1'
#
loop_
_entity.id
_entity.type
_entity.pdbx_description
1 polymer ?
#
loop_
_entity_poly.entity_id
_entity_poly.type
_entity_poly.pdbx_seq_one_letter_code
_entity_poly.pdbx_strand_id
1 'polypeptide(L)'
;MNNAIVNTFILISVLALPCFARTYLAVDDFNTESMTNKLDGNTGCWNCNPDDTQQFCDAAFDTDNRVGESGASLKLTYDIDTTQNYLPEYPHTAYNGYFTKLKGVDLGGFKYLIVHVRGDETQNYTRAVTVELKNNNQSDKFLLEGINGSWQRFAIPLWKFSKIGDWKAMQELVFTFDYTSTRKTGAIYIDSIYFAAQAVAPQTVALRVDGTSGITIDGKLDEWKKNRKAIKYIPSLHLENGEMKTRDELDAGASFMWDDTWLYFAAKVSGGQIFCRQSGEDIWKEDCVELYLNPDNAGLVWNDKKDFEIGFAPTGPDGKPQVWAWFQNENPGDNVMMAAEIFKEDGKTACIIESAVRWSYLGITPRKGREIGATVGVHKLQYRDYTEKKINWYYYPEEGKMRLGRLILK
;
A
#
# COMPACT_ATOMS: atom_id res chain seq x y z
N MET A 1 30.67 -37.39 67.96
CA MET A 1 30.41 -36.04 67.40
C MET A 1 30.67 -36.13 65.92
N ASN A 2 29.63 -36.31 65.10
CA ASN A 2 29.76 -36.38 63.64
C ASN A 2 28.84 -35.33 63.02
N ASN A 3 29.45 -34.34 62.38
CA ASN A 3 28.80 -33.32 61.56
C ASN A 3 28.36 -33.94 60.24
N ALA A 4 27.05 -33.89 59.93
CA ALA A 4 26.54 -34.14 58.59
C ALA A 4 26.16 -32.79 57.97
N ILE A 5 26.91 -32.40 56.94
CA ILE A 5 26.67 -31.21 56.11
C ILE A 5 25.49 -31.51 55.18
N VAL A 6 24.43 -30.71 55.27
CA VAL A 6 23.30 -30.74 54.34
C VAL A 6 23.67 -29.88 53.13
N ASN A 7 23.92 -30.51 51.98
CA ASN A 7 24.09 -29.82 50.71
C ASN A 7 22.71 -29.52 50.09
N THR A 8 22.30 -28.25 50.13
CA THR A 8 21.13 -27.75 49.40
C THR A 8 21.54 -27.45 47.95
N PHE A 9 21.10 -28.28 47.01
CA PHE A 9 21.19 -27.96 45.58
C PHE A 9 20.10 -26.94 45.22
N ILE A 10 20.49 -25.71 44.89
CA ILE A 10 19.62 -24.73 44.26
C ILE A 10 19.61 -25.02 42.75
N LEU A 11 18.52 -25.59 42.24
CA LEU A 11 18.24 -25.64 40.81
C LEU A 11 17.89 -24.22 40.34
N ILE A 12 18.81 -23.56 39.64
CA ILE A 12 18.50 -22.33 38.89
C ILE A 12 17.89 -22.78 37.55
N SER A 13 16.56 -22.80 37.47
CA SER A 13 15.88 -22.95 36.17
C SER A 13 16.07 -21.66 35.39
N VAL A 14 16.95 -21.69 34.38
CA VAL A 14 17.03 -20.62 33.38
C VAL A 14 15.78 -20.74 32.52
N LEU A 15 14.74 -19.99 32.85
CA LEU A 15 13.60 -19.77 31.96
C LEU A 15 14.14 -19.10 30.70
N ALA A 16 14.20 -19.85 29.61
CA ALA A 16 14.45 -19.29 28.28
C ALA A 16 13.34 -18.29 27.99
N LEU A 17 13.68 -17.00 27.97
CA LEU A 17 12.79 -15.97 27.48
C LEU A 17 12.42 -16.32 26.03
N PRO A 18 11.13 -16.29 25.65
CA PRO A 18 10.75 -16.49 24.27
C PRO A 18 11.48 -15.47 23.41
N CYS A 19 12.26 -15.96 22.43
CA CYS A 19 12.84 -15.12 21.40
C CYS A 19 11.67 -14.47 20.66
N PHE A 20 11.43 -13.19 20.89
CA PHE A 20 10.44 -12.45 20.12
C PHE A 20 10.86 -12.52 18.64
N ALA A 21 10.02 -13.13 17.81
CA ALA A 21 10.23 -13.14 16.37
C ALA A 21 10.37 -11.70 15.88
N ARG A 22 11.48 -11.39 15.20
CA ARG A 22 11.76 -10.05 14.70
C ARG A 22 10.72 -9.69 13.65
N THR A 23 9.85 -8.72 13.96
CA THR A 23 8.75 -8.31 13.06
C THR A 23 9.17 -7.30 12.00
N TYR A 24 10.36 -6.71 12.15
CA TYR A 24 10.90 -5.65 11.31
C TYR A 24 12.43 -5.75 11.20
N LEU A 25 12.95 -5.65 9.98
CA LEU A 25 14.38 -5.66 9.67
C LEU A 25 14.69 -4.52 8.70
N ALA A 26 15.22 -3.42 9.22
CA ALA A 26 15.71 -2.33 8.38
C ALA A 26 16.91 -2.79 7.55
N VAL A 27 16.85 -2.52 6.25
CA VAL A 27 17.99 -2.65 5.34
C VAL A 27 18.67 -1.29 5.23
N ASP A 28 17.94 -0.26 4.83
CA ASP A 28 18.47 1.11 4.75
C ASP A 28 17.36 2.16 4.86
N ASP A 29 17.69 3.31 5.40
CA ASP A 29 16.86 4.52 5.37
C ASP A 29 17.64 5.74 4.87
N PHE A 30 18.91 5.55 4.44
CA PHE A 30 19.81 6.54 3.85
C PHE A 30 20.09 7.80 4.68
N ASN A 31 19.55 7.89 5.89
CA ASN A 31 19.70 9.03 6.81
C ASN A 31 21.13 9.25 7.30
N THR A 32 22.01 8.26 7.10
CA THR A 32 23.44 8.36 7.42
C THR A 32 24.28 8.83 6.23
N GLU A 33 23.68 9.00 5.05
CA GLU A 33 24.35 9.40 3.81
C GLU A 33 25.60 8.54 3.52
N SER A 34 25.48 7.23 3.78
CA SER A 34 26.57 6.26 3.73
C SER A 34 26.30 5.18 2.68
N MET A 35 27.37 4.74 2.00
CA MET A 35 27.32 3.59 1.07
C MET A 35 27.45 2.23 1.80
N THR A 36 27.13 2.22 3.09
CA THR A 36 26.99 1.02 3.92
C THR A 36 25.62 1.06 4.59
N ASN A 37 24.83 -0.01 4.37
CA ASN A 37 23.48 -0.11 4.88
C ASN A 37 23.44 -0.53 6.36
N LYS A 38 22.26 -0.61 6.96
CA LYS A 38 22.07 -0.95 8.39
C LYS A 38 22.37 -2.40 8.75
N LEU A 39 22.69 -3.24 7.77
CA LEU A 39 23.11 -4.63 7.95
C LEU A 39 24.63 -4.79 7.81
N ASP A 40 25.38 -3.68 7.82
CA ASP A 40 26.83 -3.63 7.53
C ASP A 40 27.16 -4.19 6.14
N GLY A 41 26.21 -4.01 5.21
CA GLY A 41 26.30 -4.41 3.83
C GLY A 41 26.71 -3.24 2.94
N ASN A 42 27.73 -3.44 2.11
CA ASN A 42 28.08 -2.47 1.08
C ASN A 42 26.94 -2.35 0.07
N THR A 43 26.85 -1.18 -0.52
CA THR A 43 25.86 -0.83 -1.52
C THR A 43 26.54 -0.13 -2.69
N GLY A 44 25.93 -0.10 -3.87
CA GLY A 44 26.54 0.56 -5.01
C GLY A 44 25.78 0.40 -6.31
N CYS A 45 26.15 1.21 -7.28
CA CYS A 45 25.67 1.08 -8.64
C CYS A 45 26.59 0.18 -9.49
N TRP A 46 26.04 -0.36 -10.55
CA TRP A 46 26.75 -1.23 -11.50
C TRP A 46 26.16 -1.08 -12.90
N ASN A 47 27.00 -1.35 -13.91
CA ASN A 47 26.62 -1.36 -15.32
C ASN A 47 26.85 -2.76 -15.90
N CYS A 48 26.00 -3.22 -16.84
CA CYS A 48 26.21 -4.54 -17.46
C CYS A 48 27.51 -4.62 -18.27
N ASN A 49 27.95 -3.49 -18.83
CA ASN A 49 29.25 -3.33 -19.47
C ASN A 49 29.93 -2.07 -18.91
N PRO A 50 30.89 -2.22 -17.99
CA PRO A 50 31.62 -1.09 -17.39
C PRO A 50 32.45 -0.26 -18.38
N ASP A 51 32.80 -0.80 -19.55
CA ASP A 51 33.58 -0.10 -20.57
C ASP A 51 32.71 0.78 -21.48
N ASP A 52 31.38 0.62 -21.43
CA ASP A 52 30.44 1.45 -22.19
C ASP A 52 30.10 2.73 -21.42
N THR A 53 30.68 3.84 -21.87
CA THR A 53 30.49 5.17 -21.27
C THR A 53 29.14 5.82 -21.63
N GLN A 54 28.31 5.21 -22.48
CA GLN A 54 26.98 5.72 -22.82
C GLN A 54 25.89 5.24 -21.85
N GLN A 55 26.17 4.22 -21.04
CA GLN A 55 25.28 3.78 -19.98
C GLN A 55 25.87 4.12 -18.61
N PHE A 56 24.99 4.37 -17.64
CA PHE A 56 25.40 4.52 -16.26
C PHE A 56 24.22 4.36 -15.30
N CYS A 57 24.54 4.01 -14.06
CA CYS A 57 23.68 4.25 -12.91
C CYS A 57 24.52 4.92 -11.83
N ASP A 58 24.06 6.06 -11.33
CA ASP A 58 24.73 6.86 -10.30
C ASP A 58 23.84 7.02 -9.08
N ALA A 59 24.45 6.90 -7.91
CA ALA A 59 23.81 7.05 -6.61
C ALA A 59 24.24 8.36 -5.95
N ALA A 60 23.29 9.14 -5.46
CA ALA A 60 23.52 10.34 -4.67
C ALA A 60 22.52 10.44 -3.52
N PHE A 61 22.94 10.97 -2.37
CA PHE A 61 22.01 11.25 -1.26
C PHE A 61 21.30 12.59 -1.50
N ASP A 62 20.01 12.65 -1.22
CA ASP A 62 19.19 13.85 -1.39
C ASP A 62 18.42 14.16 -0.11
N THR A 63 18.77 15.27 0.54
CA THR A 63 18.13 15.72 1.77
C THR A 63 16.84 16.49 1.51
N ASP A 64 16.53 16.95 0.30
CA ASP A 64 15.31 17.72 0.01
C ASP A 64 14.14 16.81 -0.41
N ASN A 65 14.46 15.73 -1.11
CA ASN A 65 13.51 14.75 -1.62
C ASN A 65 13.61 13.47 -0.79
N ARG A 66 12.96 13.43 0.38
CA ARG A 66 13.02 12.30 1.33
C ARG A 66 11.66 11.92 1.92
N VAL A 67 11.57 10.77 2.56
CA VAL A 67 10.42 10.38 3.38
C VAL A 67 10.60 10.93 4.80
N GLY A 68 9.61 11.66 5.31
CA GLY A 68 9.65 12.26 6.65
C GLY A 68 10.25 13.67 6.69
N GLU A 69 10.44 14.20 7.90
CA GLU A 69 10.83 15.61 8.12
C GLU A 69 12.35 15.84 8.24
N SER A 70 13.17 14.80 8.30
CA SER A 70 14.63 14.90 8.46
C SER A 70 15.32 13.68 7.86
N GLY A 71 16.62 13.77 7.57
CA GLY A 71 17.39 12.70 6.94
C GLY A 71 17.59 12.88 5.43
N ALA A 72 17.75 11.77 4.70
CA ALA A 72 18.01 11.79 3.25
C ALA A 72 17.38 10.57 2.57
N SER A 73 17.16 10.65 1.25
CA SER A 73 16.89 9.49 0.40
C SER A 73 18.08 9.19 -0.51
N LEU A 74 18.00 8.07 -1.24
CA LEU A 74 18.92 7.74 -2.31
C LEU A 74 18.31 8.08 -3.67
N LYS A 75 18.91 9.05 -4.38
CA LYS A 75 18.64 9.31 -5.79
C LYS A 75 19.46 8.36 -6.66
N LEU A 76 18.78 7.63 -7.54
CA LEU A 76 19.37 6.84 -8.61
C LEU A 76 19.11 7.52 -9.95
N THR A 77 20.16 8.07 -10.55
CA THR A 77 20.12 8.56 -11.94
C THR A 77 20.62 7.45 -12.85
N TYR A 78 19.92 7.18 -13.95
CA TYR A 78 20.26 6.07 -14.82
C TYR A 78 20.11 6.43 -16.30
N ASP A 79 20.93 5.77 -17.13
CA ASP A 79 20.89 5.79 -18.58
C ASP A 79 21.19 4.39 -19.13
N ILE A 80 20.24 3.80 -19.84
CA ILE A 80 20.37 2.52 -20.56
C ILE A 80 20.20 2.70 -22.08
N ASP A 81 20.24 3.92 -22.60
CA ASP A 81 20.04 4.22 -24.03
C ASP A 81 21.35 4.23 -24.82
N THR A 82 22.13 3.17 -24.68
CA THR A 82 23.38 3.03 -25.43
C THR A 82 23.16 2.68 -26.90
N THR A 83 24.02 3.22 -27.76
CA THR A 83 24.13 2.78 -29.17
C THR A 83 24.96 1.51 -29.34
N GLN A 84 25.63 1.03 -28.28
CA GLN A 84 26.43 -0.19 -28.32
C GLN A 84 25.57 -1.45 -28.44
N ASN A 85 26.07 -2.44 -29.18
CA ASN A 85 25.44 -3.73 -29.36
C ASN A 85 26.25 -4.79 -28.62
N TYR A 86 25.73 -5.27 -27.49
CA TYR A 86 26.36 -6.36 -26.75
C TYR A 86 26.00 -7.74 -27.32
N LEU A 87 24.78 -7.87 -27.84
CA LEU A 87 24.28 -9.07 -28.48
C LEU A 87 23.89 -8.73 -29.92
N PRO A 88 24.47 -9.39 -30.94
CA PRO A 88 24.13 -9.15 -32.35
C PRO A 88 22.64 -9.32 -32.66
N GLU A 89 21.97 -10.24 -31.96
CA GLU A 89 20.55 -10.56 -32.13
C GLU A 89 19.62 -9.60 -31.38
N TYR A 90 20.15 -8.89 -30.37
CA TYR A 90 19.40 -7.98 -29.51
C TYR A 90 20.17 -6.67 -29.29
N PRO A 91 20.21 -5.79 -30.31
CA PRO A 91 20.91 -4.51 -30.23
C PRO A 91 20.26 -3.60 -29.17
N HIS A 92 21.06 -2.68 -28.59
CA HIS A 92 20.60 -1.66 -27.62
C HIS A 92 19.96 -2.21 -26.33
N THR A 93 20.54 -3.26 -25.76
CA THR A 93 20.03 -3.98 -24.56
C THR A 93 20.79 -3.68 -23.26
N ALA A 94 21.32 -2.46 -23.10
CA ALA A 94 21.94 -2.07 -21.84
C ALA A 94 21.00 -2.23 -20.65
N TYR A 95 21.62 -2.57 -19.53
CA TYR A 95 20.96 -2.62 -18.25
C TYR A 95 21.98 -2.31 -17.16
N ASN A 96 21.53 -1.61 -16.14
CA ASN A 96 22.35 -1.20 -15.02
C ASN A 96 21.47 -1.14 -13.77
N GLY A 97 22.04 -0.76 -12.64
CA GLY A 97 21.23 -0.65 -11.45
C GLY A 97 22.03 -0.44 -10.19
N TYR A 98 21.35 -0.71 -9.08
CA TYR A 98 21.84 -0.54 -7.74
C TYR A 98 21.65 -1.82 -6.94
N PHE A 99 22.66 -2.20 -6.16
CA PHE A 99 22.59 -3.32 -5.23
C PHE A 99 22.81 -2.85 -3.80
N THR A 100 22.25 -3.62 -2.86
CA THR A 100 22.55 -3.51 -1.43
C THR A 100 22.74 -4.90 -0.84
N LYS A 101 23.84 -5.13 -0.10
CA LYS A 101 24.15 -6.45 0.47
C LYS A 101 23.31 -6.72 1.72
N LEU A 102 22.68 -7.89 1.75
CA LEU A 102 21.86 -8.35 2.88
C LEU A 102 22.66 -9.21 3.88
N LYS A 103 23.94 -9.51 3.59
CA LYS A 103 24.91 -10.07 4.55
C LYS A 103 24.48 -11.40 5.21
N GLY A 104 23.71 -12.21 4.50
CA GLY A 104 23.31 -13.54 4.97
C GLY A 104 22.20 -13.51 6.01
N VAL A 105 21.39 -12.45 6.07
CA VAL A 105 20.24 -12.39 6.98
C VAL A 105 19.23 -13.51 6.70
N ASP A 106 18.64 -14.01 7.78
CA ASP A 106 17.50 -14.92 7.73
C ASP A 106 16.21 -14.12 7.58
N LEU A 107 15.55 -14.30 6.42
CA LEU A 107 14.27 -13.70 6.09
C LEU A 107 13.09 -14.66 6.30
N GLY A 108 13.28 -15.86 6.83
CA GLY A 108 12.23 -16.87 6.97
C GLY A 108 11.06 -16.46 7.89
N GLY A 109 11.29 -15.50 8.80
CA GLY A 109 10.26 -14.89 9.63
C GLY A 109 9.53 -13.70 8.99
N PHE A 110 9.95 -13.27 7.81
CA PHE A 110 9.43 -12.08 7.12
C PHE A 110 8.49 -12.47 5.99
N LYS A 111 7.55 -11.58 5.67
CA LYS A 111 6.55 -11.79 4.61
C LYS A 111 6.59 -10.71 3.52
N TYR A 112 7.23 -9.58 3.79
CA TYR A 112 7.26 -8.42 2.91
C TYR A 112 8.65 -7.83 2.77
N LEU A 113 8.99 -7.41 1.55
CA LEU A 113 9.95 -6.34 1.29
C LEU A 113 9.17 -5.04 1.15
N ILE A 114 9.52 -4.03 1.94
CA ILE A 114 8.96 -2.68 1.85
C ILE A 114 10.02 -1.74 1.28
N VAL A 115 9.62 -0.91 0.34
CA VAL A 115 10.45 0.15 -0.22
C VAL A 115 9.60 1.40 -0.48
N HIS A 116 10.16 2.59 -0.28
CA HIS A 116 9.55 3.83 -0.75
C HIS A 116 10.24 4.26 -2.04
N VAL A 117 9.45 4.64 -3.05
CA VAL A 117 9.95 5.14 -4.34
C VAL A 117 9.17 6.37 -4.78
N ARG A 118 9.83 7.31 -5.43
CA ARG A 118 9.21 8.33 -6.30
C ARG A 118 10.06 8.57 -7.55
N GLY A 119 9.46 9.03 -8.63
CA GLY A 119 10.15 9.52 -9.82
C GLY A 119 10.60 10.97 -9.68
N ASP A 120 11.67 11.33 -10.39
CA ASP A 120 12.11 12.71 -10.56
C ASP A 120 11.45 13.37 -11.78
N GLU A 121 10.46 14.22 -11.56
CA GLU A 121 9.76 14.91 -12.65
C GLU A 121 10.66 15.86 -13.44
N THR A 122 11.78 16.32 -12.87
CA THR A 122 12.70 17.24 -13.54
C THR A 122 13.64 16.54 -14.53
N GLN A 123 13.93 15.24 -14.31
CA GLN A 123 14.87 14.46 -15.13
C GLN A 123 14.18 13.39 -15.99
N ASN A 124 12.84 13.35 -16.01
CA ASN A 124 12.07 12.17 -16.40
C ASN A 124 12.41 10.94 -15.52
N TYR A 125 11.58 9.90 -15.63
CA TYR A 125 11.74 8.69 -14.83
C TYR A 125 10.99 7.50 -15.44
N THR A 126 11.47 6.30 -15.11
CA THR A 126 10.77 5.05 -15.38
C THR A 126 9.63 4.85 -14.41
N ARG A 127 8.54 4.27 -14.89
CA ARG A 127 7.40 3.86 -14.07
C ARG A 127 7.53 2.44 -13.52
N ALA A 128 8.59 1.72 -13.92
CA ALA A 128 8.84 0.35 -13.51
C ALA A 128 10.33 0.12 -13.24
N VAL A 129 10.65 -0.71 -12.25
CA VAL A 129 12.01 -1.16 -11.92
C VAL A 129 11.98 -2.64 -11.55
N THR A 130 12.92 -3.43 -12.05
CA THR A 130 13.03 -4.85 -11.70
C THR A 130 13.70 -4.97 -10.34
N VAL A 131 13.04 -5.63 -9.39
CA VAL A 131 13.56 -5.91 -8.05
C VAL A 131 13.97 -7.38 -7.98
N GLU A 132 15.22 -7.68 -7.63
CA GLU A 132 15.74 -9.04 -7.48
C GLU A 132 16.16 -9.30 -6.04
N LEU A 133 15.80 -10.47 -5.51
CA LEU A 133 16.31 -11.01 -4.25
C LEU A 133 17.17 -12.24 -4.53
N LYS A 134 18.29 -12.36 -3.81
CA LYS A 134 19.28 -13.43 -4.04
C LYS A 134 19.70 -14.05 -2.72
N ASN A 135 19.74 -15.37 -2.66
CA ASN A 135 20.51 -16.12 -1.66
C ASN A 135 21.75 -16.73 -2.34
N ASN A 136 22.44 -17.65 -1.66
CA ASN A 136 23.66 -18.28 -2.19
C ASN A 136 23.45 -19.10 -3.48
N ASN A 137 22.24 -19.64 -3.68
CA ASN A 137 21.95 -20.64 -4.72
C ASN A 137 20.73 -20.28 -5.59
N GLN A 138 19.92 -19.31 -5.18
CA GLN A 138 18.62 -18.98 -5.76
C GLN A 138 18.50 -17.47 -5.92
N SER A 139 17.83 -17.05 -7.00
CA SER A 139 17.30 -15.71 -7.12
C SER A 139 15.95 -15.72 -7.82
N ASP A 140 15.18 -14.68 -7.58
CA ASP A 140 13.97 -14.41 -8.35
C ASP A 140 13.75 -12.90 -8.49
N LYS A 141 12.95 -12.53 -9.48
CA LYS A 141 12.71 -11.14 -9.87
C LYS A 141 11.24 -10.79 -9.76
N PHE A 142 10.97 -9.55 -9.39
CA PHE A 142 9.64 -8.96 -9.34
C PHE A 142 9.68 -7.60 -10.03
N LEU A 143 8.82 -7.38 -11.02
CA LEU A 143 8.69 -6.06 -11.66
C LEU A 143 7.87 -5.15 -10.75
N LEU A 144 8.50 -4.16 -10.14
CA LEU A 144 7.82 -3.12 -9.37
C LEU A 144 7.32 -2.05 -10.34
N GLU A 145 6.00 -1.96 -10.51
CA GLU A 145 5.35 -1.01 -11.42
C GLU A 145 4.52 0.04 -10.69
N GLY A 146 4.29 1.17 -11.36
CA GLY A 146 3.39 2.23 -10.89
C GLY A 146 4.11 3.42 -10.22
N ILE A 147 5.42 3.55 -10.44
CA ILE A 147 6.21 4.69 -9.96
C ILE A 147 5.67 5.99 -10.60
N ASN A 148 5.47 7.02 -9.78
CA ASN A 148 5.08 8.38 -10.17
C ASN A 148 5.84 9.45 -9.39
N GLY A 149 5.61 10.73 -9.68
CA GLY A 149 6.34 11.85 -9.08
C GLY A 149 6.08 12.08 -7.58
N SER A 150 5.18 11.33 -6.94
CA SER A 150 4.94 11.37 -5.49
C SER A 150 5.63 10.20 -4.78
N TRP A 151 6.00 10.37 -3.51
CA TRP A 151 6.43 9.25 -2.66
C TRP A 151 5.35 8.19 -2.51
N GLN A 152 5.72 6.94 -2.78
CA GLN A 152 4.86 5.77 -2.74
C GLN A 152 5.53 4.68 -1.92
N ARG A 153 4.79 4.04 -1.02
CA ARG A 153 5.25 2.88 -0.27
C ARG A 153 4.82 1.59 -0.97
N PHE A 154 5.78 0.85 -1.50
CA PHE A 154 5.54 -0.47 -2.11
C PHE A 154 5.75 -1.57 -1.07
N ALA A 155 4.78 -2.48 -0.96
CA ALA A 155 4.85 -3.65 -0.10
C ALA A 155 4.84 -4.91 -0.96
N ILE A 156 6.01 -5.44 -1.28
CA ILE A 156 6.19 -6.60 -2.15
C ILE A 156 6.11 -7.87 -1.29
N PRO A 157 5.10 -8.73 -1.48
CA PRO A 157 5.03 -9.99 -0.75
C PRO A 157 6.18 -10.92 -1.16
N LEU A 158 6.87 -11.52 -0.19
CA LEU A 158 8.01 -12.40 -0.48
C LEU A 158 7.61 -13.65 -1.27
N TRP A 159 6.36 -14.11 -1.18
CA TRP A 159 5.86 -15.23 -1.99
C TRP A 159 5.82 -14.93 -3.50
N LYS A 160 5.89 -13.67 -3.92
CA LYS A 160 6.03 -13.30 -5.34
C LYS A 160 7.39 -13.73 -5.92
N PHE A 161 8.40 -13.93 -5.08
CA PHE A 161 9.71 -14.48 -5.46
C PHE A 161 9.68 -16.01 -5.41
N SER A 162 8.77 -16.61 -6.18
CA SER A 162 8.41 -18.03 -6.17
C SER A 162 9.59 -19.01 -6.40
N LYS A 163 10.68 -18.58 -7.02
CA LYS A 163 11.88 -19.41 -7.24
C LYS A 163 12.82 -19.47 -6.02
N ILE A 164 12.54 -18.70 -4.97
CA ILE A 164 13.28 -18.71 -3.70
C ILE A 164 12.52 -19.59 -2.70
N GLY A 165 13.08 -20.76 -2.43
CA GLY A 165 12.53 -21.71 -1.45
C GLY A 165 13.19 -21.62 -0.07
N ASP A 166 14.44 -21.15 -0.01
CA ASP A 166 15.19 -20.99 1.23
C ASP A 166 15.50 -19.52 1.51
N TRP A 167 15.04 -19.04 2.66
CA TRP A 167 15.14 -17.65 3.08
C TRP A 167 16.20 -17.39 4.15
N LYS A 168 16.98 -18.40 4.56
CA LYS A 168 17.86 -18.32 5.75
C LYS A 168 19.16 -17.56 5.54
N ALA A 169 19.62 -17.38 4.31
CA ALA A 169 20.93 -16.81 3.99
C ALA A 169 20.85 -15.86 2.80
N MET A 170 20.01 -14.83 2.92
CA MET A 170 19.79 -13.85 1.86
C MET A 170 21.00 -12.92 1.72
N GLN A 171 21.51 -12.79 0.50
CA GLN A 171 22.78 -12.13 0.21
C GLN A 171 22.63 -10.73 -0.35
N GLU A 172 21.61 -10.48 -1.17
CA GLU A 172 21.55 -9.26 -1.96
C GLU A 172 20.12 -8.91 -2.38
N LEU A 173 19.84 -7.61 -2.37
CA LEU A 173 18.69 -6.97 -2.99
C LEU A 173 19.20 -6.07 -4.13
N VAL A 174 18.61 -6.18 -5.32
CA VAL A 174 19.01 -5.43 -6.52
C VAL A 174 17.81 -4.71 -7.12
N PHE A 175 18.01 -3.46 -7.52
CA PHE A 175 17.11 -2.68 -8.36
C PHE A 175 17.76 -2.52 -9.73
N THR A 176 17.10 -2.98 -10.78
CA THR A 176 17.65 -3.02 -12.14
C THR A 176 16.79 -2.20 -13.09
N PHE A 177 17.45 -1.31 -13.83
CA PHE A 177 16.90 -0.65 -15.01
C PHE A 177 17.30 -1.48 -16.23
N ASP A 178 16.31 -2.07 -16.89
CA ASP A 178 16.50 -2.91 -18.07
C ASP A 178 15.45 -2.57 -19.14
N TYR A 179 15.25 -3.46 -20.12
CA TYR A 179 14.27 -3.29 -21.21
C TYR A 179 12.81 -3.11 -20.73
N THR A 180 12.50 -3.41 -19.47
CA THR A 180 11.18 -3.17 -18.86
C THR A 180 10.99 -1.71 -18.42
N SER A 181 12.05 -0.91 -18.38
CA SER A 181 12.00 0.50 -18.00
C SER A 181 11.16 1.30 -19.01
N THR A 182 10.15 2.03 -18.53
CA THR A 182 9.26 2.81 -19.42
C THR A 182 9.93 4.07 -19.99
N ARG A 183 11.09 4.43 -19.44
CA ARG A 183 11.99 5.48 -19.92
C ARG A 183 13.41 4.96 -19.75
N LYS A 184 14.21 5.03 -20.83
CA LYS A 184 15.60 4.55 -20.83
C LYS A 184 16.56 5.46 -20.09
N THR A 185 16.19 6.72 -19.88
CA THR A 185 16.96 7.68 -19.08
C THR A 185 16.05 8.34 -18.05
N GLY A 186 16.60 8.70 -16.91
CA GLY A 186 15.89 9.45 -15.89
C GLY A 186 16.46 9.28 -14.48
N ALA A 187 15.68 9.69 -13.49
CA ALA A 187 16.02 9.47 -12.09
C ALA A 187 14.82 9.04 -11.24
N ILE A 188 15.06 8.16 -10.27
CA ILE A 188 14.12 7.83 -9.20
C ILE A 188 14.78 8.05 -7.85
N TYR A 189 13.98 8.31 -6.82
CA TYR A 189 14.41 8.35 -5.43
C TYR A 189 13.89 7.10 -4.73
N ILE A 190 14.75 6.49 -3.91
CA ILE A 190 14.44 5.33 -3.07
C ILE A 190 14.71 5.71 -1.62
N ASP A 191 13.81 5.31 -0.74
CA ASP A 191 13.95 5.53 0.70
C ASP A 191 13.38 4.31 1.45
N SER A 192 13.83 4.12 2.69
CA SER A 192 13.21 3.24 3.69
C SER A 192 12.95 1.83 3.15
N ILE A 193 14.04 1.07 2.99
CA ILE A 193 14.09 -0.34 2.60
C ILE A 193 14.07 -1.19 3.88
N TYR A 194 13.08 -2.07 4.02
CA TYR A 194 13.03 -2.99 5.14
C TYR A 194 12.20 -4.24 4.86
N PHE A 195 12.47 -5.32 5.60
CA PHE A 195 11.61 -6.48 5.64
C PHE A 195 10.65 -6.44 6.82
N ALA A 196 9.42 -6.94 6.64
CA ALA A 196 8.42 -7.01 7.70
C ALA A 196 7.74 -8.39 7.77
N ALA A 197 7.56 -8.92 8.98
CA ALA A 197 6.84 -10.18 9.24
C ALA A 197 5.34 -10.06 8.99
N GLN A 198 4.84 -8.83 9.05
CA GLN A 198 3.47 -8.46 8.74
C GLN A 198 3.54 -7.18 7.94
N ALA A 199 2.67 -6.98 6.95
CA ALA A 199 2.60 -5.68 6.29
C ALA A 199 2.26 -4.64 7.37
N VAL A 200 3.02 -3.57 7.58
CA VAL A 200 2.56 -2.52 8.54
C VAL A 200 1.27 -1.92 7.97
N ALA A 201 0.18 -2.00 8.74
CA ALA A 201 -1.10 -1.45 8.32
C ALA A 201 -0.95 0.08 8.14
N PRO A 202 -1.30 0.62 6.95
CA PRO A 202 -1.24 2.06 6.73
C PRO A 202 -2.18 2.77 7.69
N GLN A 203 -1.86 4.01 8.02
CA GLN A 203 -2.67 4.85 8.90
C GLN A 203 -3.28 5.97 8.09
N THR A 204 -4.51 6.34 8.44
CA THR A 204 -5.16 7.58 8.02
C THR A 204 -5.87 8.21 9.21
N VAL A 205 -6.40 9.41 9.04
CA VAL A 205 -7.03 10.18 10.12
C VAL A 205 -8.43 10.64 9.73
N ALA A 206 -9.36 10.55 10.68
CA ALA A 206 -10.60 11.31 10.62
C ALA A 206 -10.39 12.61 11.40
N LEU A 207 -10.56 13.76 10.75
CA LEU A 207 -10.51 15.05 11.45
C LEU A 207 -11.86 15.36 12.10
N ARG A 208 -11.84 15.86 13.33
CA ARG A 208 -13.07 16.31 13.99
C ARG A 208 -13.68 17.53 13.29
N VAL A 209 -15.00 17.53 13.15
CA VAL A 209 -15.81 18.66 12.65
C VAL A 209 -16.34 19.45 13.85
N ASP A 210 -16.04 20.74 13.91
CA ASP A 210 -16.55 21.62 14.97
C ASP A 210 -17.91 22.24 14.57
N GLY A 211 -18.81 22.37 15.55
CA GLY A 211 -20.27 22.50 15.42
C GLY A 211 -20.85 23.76 14.75
N THR A 212 -20.11 24.49 13.92
CA THR A 212 -20.65 25.62 13.12
C THR A 212 -20.48 25.45 11.61
N SER A 213 -19.78 24.40 11.14
CA SER A 213 -19.61 24.07 9.72
C SER A 213 -19.84 22.57 9.49
N GLY A 214 -20.95 22.05 9.99
CA GLY A 214 -21.31 20.63 9.89
C GLY A 214 -21.23 20.09 8.47
N ILE A 215 -20.97 18.80 8.33
CA ILE A 215 -20.97 18.12 7.03
C ILE A 215 -22.41 17.94 6.57
N THR A 216 -22.72 18.46 5.39
CA THR A 216 -24.00 18.21 4.71
C THR A 216 -23.81 17.06 3.74
N ILE A 217 -24.60 16.00 3.87
CA ILE A 217 -24.55 14.87 2.94
C ILE A 217 -25.36 15.24 1.68
N ASP A 218 -24.72 15.88 0.72
CA ASP A 218 -25.33 16.36 -0.54
C ASP A 218 -24.63 15.86 -1.80
N GLY A 219 -23.58 15.05 -1.65
CA GLY A 219 -22.83 14.44 -2.75
C GLY A 219 -21.74 15.36 -3.29
N LYS A 220 -21.45 16.46 -2.61
CA LYS A 220 -20.36 17.39 -2.95
C LYS A 220 -19.26 17.32 -1.91
N LEU A 221 -18.12 17.92 -2.26
CA LEU A 221 -16.92 17.87 -1.42
C LEU A 221 -16.46 19.27 -0.98
N ASP A 222 -17.38 20.20 -0.79
CA ASP A 222 -17.04 21.60 -0.51
C ASP A 222 -16.47 21.79 0.90
N GLU A 223 -17.05 21.11 1.89
CA GLU A 223 -16.65 21.08 3.29
C GLU A 223 -15.37 20.27 3.49
N TRP A 224 -15.07 19.37 2.55
CA TRP A 224 -13.94 18.45 2.60
C TRP A 224 -12.62 19.07 2.18
N LYS A 225 -12.59 20.34 1.74
CA LYS A 225 -11.41 20.99 1.13
C LYS A 225 -10.13 20.85 1.97
N LYS A 226 -10.22 20.90 3.31
CA LYS A 226 -9.06 20.76 4.21
C LYS A 226 -8.56 19.32 4.36
N ASN A 227 -9.37 18.32 4.01
CA ASN A 227 -9.06 16.90 4.20
C ASN A 227 -9.32 16.05 2.96
N ARG A 228 -9.37 16.64 1.75
CA ARG A 228 -9.99 16.04 0.56
C ARG A 228 -9.33 14.74 0.06
N LYS A 229 -8.18 14.33 0.63
CA LYS A 229 -7.37 13.18 0.15
C LYS A 229 -6.55 12.52 1.27
N ALA A 230 -7.19 12.01 2.33
CA ALA A 230 -6.48 11.29 3.40
C ALA A 230 -6.05 9.86 3.00
N ILE A 231 -6.64 9.30 1.95
CA ILE A 231 -6.24 8.03 1.30
C ILE A 231 -6.04 8.28 -0.19
N LYS A 232 -4.88 7.86 -0.71
CA LYS A 232 -4.56 7.85 -2.15
C LYS A 232 -4.28 6.44 -2.60
N TYR A 233 -4.94 6.02 -3.68
CA TYR A 233 -4.72 4.70 -4.25
C TYR A 233 -3.56 4.75 -5.24
N ILE A 234 -2.75 3.72 -5.15
CA ILE A 234 -1.73 3.36 -6.12
C ILE A 234 -2.23 2.07 -6.75
N PRO A 235 -2.80 2.10 -7.96
CA PRO A 235 -3.58 0.98 -8.43
C PRO A 235 -2.80 -0.36 -8.49
N SER A 236 -1.51 -0.37 -8.86
CA SER A 236 -0.66 -1.59 -8.86
C SER A 236 -0.39 -2.19 -7.48
N LEU A 237 -0.54 -1.40 -6.41
CA LEU A 237 -0.33 -1.84 -5.02
C LEU A 237 -1.62 -2.21 -4.30
N HIS A 238 -2.74 -1.69 -4.78
CA HIS A 238 -4.03 -1.82 -4.14
C HIS A 238 -4.97 -2.74 -4.92
N LEU A 239 -4.55 -3.28 -6.06
CA LEU A 239 -5.32 -4.24 -6.83
C LEU A 239 -5.56 -5.51 -6.01
N GLU A 240 -6.83 -5.73 -5.64
CA GLU A 240 -7.32 -6.92 -4.96
C GLU A 240 -7.70 -7.99 -5.98
N ASN A 241 -8.42 -7.60 -7.05
CA ASN A 241 -8.85 -8.50 -8.12
C ASN A 241 -8.86 -7.80 -9.48
N GLY A 242 -8.69 -8.57 -10.56
CA GLY A 242 -8.68 -8.09 -11.94
C GLY A 242 -7.30 -7.68 -12.46
N GLU A 243 -7.28 -6.90 -13.53
CA GLU A 243 -6.06 -6.38 -14.17
C GLU A 243 -6.26 -4.90 -14.52
N MET A 244 -5.22 -4.07 -14.38
CA MET A 244 -5.23 -2.70 -14.89
C MET A 244 -4.18 -2.53 -15.97
N LYS A 245 -4.64 -2.20 -17.17
CA LYS A 245 -3.81 -2.02 -18.35
C LYS A 245 -3.16 -0.64 -18.37
N THR A 246 -3.86 0.37 -17.83
CA THR A 246 -3.32 1.73 -17.70
C THR A 246 -3.80 2.40 -16.41
N ARG A 247 -3.01 3.36 -15.91
CA ARG A 247 -3.36 4.16 -14.72
C ARG A 247 -4.61 5.02 -14.91
N ASP A 248 -5.02 5.27 -16.15
CA ASP A 248 -6.17 6.11 -16.48
C ASP A 248 -7.51 5.37 -16.40
N GLU A 249 -7.50 4.04 -16.23
CA GLU A 249 -8.71 3.21 -16.17
C GLU A 249 -9.48 3.38 -14.86
N LEU A 250 -8.78 3.64 -13.74
CA LEU A 250 -9.36 3.84 -12.43
C LEU A 250 -8.46 4.71 -11.55
N ASP A 251 -8.97 5.85 -11.12
CA ASP A 251 -8.40 6.69 -10.08
C ASP A 251 -9.41 6.84 -8.94
N ALA A 252 -8.92 6.80 -7.71
CA ALA A 252 -9.76 6.87 -6.52
C ALA A 252 -9.05 7.61 -5.39
N GLY A 253 -9.84 8.26 -4.55
CA GLY A 253 -9.40 8.82 -3.29
C GLY A 253 -10.52 8.77 -2.26
N ALA A 254 -10.14 8.62 -0.99
CA ALA A 254 -11.10 8.57 0.11
C ALA A 254 -10.63 9.43 1.28
N SER A 255 -11.57 9.91 2.09
CA SER A 255 -11.33 10.76 3.24
C SER A 255 -12.34 10.49 4.34
N PHE A 256 -11.93 10.77 5.58
CA PHE A 256 -12.77 10.62 6.75
C PHE A 256 -12.82 11.91 7.57
N MET A 257 -13.96 12.18 8.17
CA MET A 257 -14.12 13.18 9.22
C MET A 257 -15.01 12.60 10.32
N TRP A 258 -15.12 13.25 11.46
CA TRP A 258 -16.02 12.77 12.52
C TRP A 258 -16.57 13.89 13.38
N ASP A 259 -17.72 13.64 14.00
CA ASP A 259 -18.22 14.40 15.14
C ASP A 259 -18.73 13.46 16.23
N ASP A 260 -19.45 13.98 17.22
CA ASP A 260 -19.93 13.19 18.34
C ASP A 260 -21.07 12.21 17.95
N THR A 261 -21.64 12.33 16.75
CA THR A 261 -22.77 11.52 16.26
C THR A 261 -22.40 10.61 15.08
N TRP A 262 -21.52 11.08 14.19
CA TRP A 262 -21.26 10.50 12.88
C TRP A 262 -19.77 10.27 12.62
N LEU A 263 -19.47 9.14 11.99
CA LEU A 263 -18.29 8.98 11.15
C LEU A 263 -18.66 9.42 9.74
N TYR A 264 -18.01 10.45 9.24
CA TYR A 264 -18.19 10.91 7.86
C TYR A 264 -17.18 10.22 6.94
N PHE A 265 -17.66 9.81 5.78
CA PHE A 265 -16.90 9.16 4.73
C PHE A 265 -17.16 9.86 3.39
N ALA A 266 -16.09 10.14 2.65
CA ALA A 266 -16.19 10.60 1.28
C ALA A 266 -15.24 9.83 0.39
N ALA A 267 -15.70 9.45 -0.80
CA ALA A 267 -14.90 8.88 -1.86
C ALA A 267 -15.15 9.61 -3.17
N LYS A 268 -14.08 9.82 -3.94
CA LYS A 268 -14.17 10.24 -5.33
C LYS A 268 -13.52 9.16 -6.18
N VAL A 269 -14.25 8.67 -7.18
CA VAL A 269 -13.79 7.65 -8.11
C VAL A 269 -13.94 8.20 -9.52
N SER A 270 -12.91 8.06 -10.35
CA SER A 270 -12.94 8.44 -11.75
C SER A 270 -12.35 7.33 -12.62
N GLY A 271 -12.81 7.27 -13.87
CA GLY A 271 -12.37 6.25 -14.82
C GLY A 271 -13.51 5.34 -15.27
N GLY A 272 -13.47 4.99 -16.55
CA GLY A 272 -14.45 4.12 -17.18
C GLY A 272 -15.87 4.69 -17.24
N GLN A 273 -16.83 3.79 -17.35
CA GLN A 273 -18.27 4.06 -17.27
C GLN A 273 -18.76 3.79 -15.84
N ILE A 274 -20.03 4.12 -15.55
CA ILE A 274 -20.70 3.76 -14.30
C ILE A 274 -21.85 2.82 -14.62
N PHE A 275 -21.85 1.65 -13.98
CA PHE A 275 -22.90 0.64 -14.08
C PHE A 275 -23.42 0.28 -12.69
N CYS A 276 -24.70 0.58 -12.42
CA CYS A 276 -25.35 0.26 -11.14
C CYS A 276 -26.84 -0.13 -11.39
N ARG A 277 -27.06 -1.29 -12.01
CA ARG A 277 -28.36 -1.85 -12.38
C ARG A 277 -28.86 -2.90 -11.39
N GLN A 278 -28.03 -3.26 -10.42
CA GLN A 278 -28.40 -4.16 -9.34
C GLN A 278 -28.98 -3.37 -8.17
N SER A 279 -29.55 -4.06 -7.18
CA SER A 279 -30.12 -3.41 -6.00
C SER A 279 -29.97 -4.25 -4.75
N GLY A 280 -30.01 -3.59 -3.58
CA GLY A 280 -29.93 -4.25 -2.29
C GLY A 280 -28.62 -5.02 -2.11
N GLU A 281 -28.70 -6.27 -1.69
CA GLU A 281 -27.53 -7.12 -1.46
C GLU A 281 -26.70 -7.38 -2.72
N ASP A 282 -27.24 -7.14 -3.91
CA ASP A 282 -26.58 -7.46 -5.18
C ASP A 282 -25.76 -6.30 -5.77
N ILE A 283 -25.68 -5.15 -5.09
CA ILE A 283 -24.93 -3.99 -5.61
C ILE A 283 -23.43 -4.26 -5.81
N TRP A 284 -22.85 -5.27 -5.14
CA TRP A 284 -21.45 -5.68 -5.29
C TRP A 284 -21.13 -6.27 -6.67
N LYS A 285 -22.14 -6.67 -7.45
CA LYS A 285 -21.94 -7.26 -8.78
C LYS A 285 -21.58 -6.20 -9.84
N GLU A 286 -21.74 -4.91 -9.51
CA GLU A 286 -21.43 -3.79 -10.40
C GLU A 286 -20.76 -2.65 -9.64
N ASP A 287 -20.64 -1.46 -10.26
CA ASP A 287 -19.83 -0.38 -9.71
C ASP A 287 -20.32 0.08 -8.34
N CYS A 288 -19.46 -0.11 -7.34
CA CYS A 288 -19.70 0.36 -5.98
C CYS A 288 -18.39 0.71 -5.27
N VAL A 289 -18.53 1.49 -4.21
CA VAL A 289 -17.47 1.71 -3.22
C VAL A 289 -17.85 0.93 -1.97
N GLU A 290 -16.87 0.29 -1.36
CA GLU A 290 -17.06 -0.54 -0.17
C GLU A 290 -16.29 0.06 0.99
N LEU A 291 -16.91 0.22 2.15
CA LEU A 291 -16.27 0.61 3.40
C LEU A 291 -16.31 -0.57 4.36
N TYR A 292 -15.13 -1.08 4.69
CA TYR A 292 -14.96 -2.10 5.71
C TYR A 292 -14.56 -1.42 7.01
N LEU A 293 -15.26 -1.74 8.10
CA LEU A 293 -14.95 -1.23 9.44
C LEU A 293 -14.88 -2.38 10.43
N ASN A 294 -13.81 -2.39 11.23
CA ASN A 294 -13.63 -3.25 12.38
C ASN A 294 -13.48 -2.34 13.61
N PRO A 295 -14.58 -2.07 14.37
CA PRO A 295 -14.63 -1.02 15.39
C PRO A 295 -13.64 -1.15 16.55
N ASP A 296 -13.15 -2.36 16.83
CA ASP A 296 -12.17 -2.64 17.89
C ASP A 296 -10.72 -2.74 17.39
N ASN A 297 -10.51 -2.70 16.07
CA ASN A 297 -9.21 -2.84 15.41
C ASN A 297 -8.47 -4.16 15.77
N ALA A 298 -9.21 -5.22 16.11
CA ALA A 298 -8.65 -6.54 16.41
C ALA A 298 -8.41 -7.42 15.15
N GLY A 299 -8.89 -6.96 14.00
CA GLY A 299 -8.91 -7.66 12.72
C GLY A 299 -10.32 -8.11 12.37
N LEU A 300 -10.76 -7.79 11.15
CA LEU A 300 -12.09 -8.04 10.64
C LEU A 300 -12.34 -9.54 10.46
N VAL A 301 -13.42 -10.06 11.02
CA VAL A 301 -13.89 -11.44 10.83
C VAL A 301 -15.03 -11.44 9.83
N TRP A 302 -14.88 -12.23 8.78
CA TRP A 302 -15.86 -12.28 7.69
C TRP A 302 -17.26 -12.68 8.20
N ASN A 303 -18.28 -11.90 7.84
CA ASN A 303 -19.67 -12.07 8.28
C ASN A 303 -19.92 -11.97 9.81
N ASP A 304 -18.95 -11.51 10.61
CA ASP A 304 -19.24 -11.18 12.01
C ASP A 304 -20.07 -9.89 12.07
N LYS A 305 -21.20 -9.92 12.78
CA LYS A 305 -22.12 -8.79 12.92
C LYS A 305 -21.52 -7.59 13.65
N LYS A 306 -20.39 -7.78 14.35
CA LYS A 306 -19.62 -6.71 15.02
C LYS A 306 -18.75 -5.91 14.05
N ASP A 307 -18.43 -6.49 12.90
CA ASP A 307 -17.70 -5.86 11.81
C ASP A 307 -18.65 -5.43 10.71
N PHE A 308 -18.20 -4.54 9.83
CA PHE A 308 -19.05 -3.96 8.81
C PHE A 308 -18.38 -4.08 7.45
N GLU A 309 -19.19 -4.41 6.46
CA GLU A 309 -18.92 -4.21 5.05
C GLU A 309 -20.12 -3.44 4.51
N ILE A 310 -19.92 -2.16 4.21
CA ILE A 310 -20.97 -1.24 3.75
C ILE A 310 -20.69 -0.86 2.31
N GLY A 311 -21.58 -1.23 1.41
CA GLY A 311 -21.53 -0.91 -0.01
C GLY A 311 -22.29 0.35 -0.34
N PHE A 312 -21.74 1.12 -1.27
CA PHE A 312 -22.27 2.38 -1.73
C PHE A 312 -22.26 2.39 -3.27
N ALA A 313 -23.44 2.26 -3.88
CA ALA A 313 -23.61 2.43 -5.32
C ALA A 313 -23.98 3.89 -5.62
N PRO A 314 -23.25 4.60 -6.51
CA PRO A 314 -23.50 6.01 -6.79
C PRO A 314 -24.84 6.26 -7.50
N THR A 315 -25.47 5.23 -8.05
CA THR A 315 -26.83 5.26 -8.63
C THR A 315 -27.44 3.86 -8.57
N GLY A 316 -28.60 3.66 -9.19
CA GLY A 316 -29.40 2.44 -9.15
C GLY A 316 -30.34 2.33 -10.35
N PRO A 317 -31.14 1.26 -10.46
CA PRO A 317 -32.16 1.11 -11.50
C PRO A 317 -33.20 2.24 -11.54
N ASP A 318 -33.45 2.87 -10.40
CA ASP A 318 -34.35 4.01 -10.25
C ASP A 318 -33.63 5.37 -10.34
N GLY A 319 -32.34 5.36 -10.67
CA GLY A 319 -31.48 6.53 -10.78
C GLY A 319 -31.00 7.08 -9.44
N LYS A 320 -31.32 6.44 -8.30
CA LYS A 320 -30.94 6.94 -6.97
C LYS A 320 -29.73 6.19 -6.39
N PRO A 321 -28.89 6.86 -5.58
CA PRO A 321 -27.82 6.19 -4.85
C PRO A 321 -28.37 5.13 -3.89
N GLN A 322 -27.58 4.07 -3.66
CA GLN A 322 -28.00 2.94 -2.84
C GLN A 322 -26.91 2.54 -1.85
N VAL A 323 -27.34 2.08 -0.68
CA VAL A 323 -26.47 1.56 0.37
C VAL A 323 -26.94 0.18 0.83
N TRP A 324 -26.00 -0.71 1.13
CA TRP A 324 -26.26 -2.01 1.73
C TRP A 324 -25.16 -2.37 2.73
N ALA A 325 -25.52 -2.95 3.87
CA ALA A 325 -24.58 -3.43 4.87
C ALA A 325 -24.57 -4.97 4.84
N TRP A 326 -23.59 -5.59 4.18
CA TRP A 326 -23.58 -7.05 3.93
C TRP A 326 -23.39 -7.86 5.20
N PHE A 327 -22.48 -7.44 6.08
CA PHE A 327 -22.25 -8.18 7.32
C PHE A 327 -23.47 -8.10 8.23
N GLN A 328 -24.21 -6.99 8.23
CA GLN A 328 -25.48 -6.82 8.94
C GLN A 328 -26.66 -7.46 8.20
N ASN A 329 -26.51 -7.70 6.90
CA ASN A 329 -27.51 -8.25 5.99
C ASN A 329 -28.79 -7.39 5.93
N GLU A 330 -28.62 -6.08 5.75
CA GLU A 330 -29.72 -5.13 5.75
C GLU A 330 -29.44 -3.87 4.91
N ASN A 331 -30.52 -3.15 4.61
CA ASN A 331 -30.41 -1.73 4.29
C ASN A 331 -30.34 -0.95 5.62
N PRO A 332 -29.25 -0.20 5.89
CA PRO A 332 -29.03 0.44 7.18
C PRO A 332 -29.98 1.62 7.50
N GLY A 333 -30.73 2.14 6.51
CA GLY A 333 -31.65 3.26 6.70
C GLY A 333 -30.97 4.49 7.32
N ASP A 334 -31.60 5.08 8.35
CA ASP A 334 -31.10 6.29 9.03
C ASP A 334 -29.77 6.10 9.79
N ASN A 335 -29.25 4.87 9.87
CA ASN A 335 -27.92 4.61 10.43
C ASN A 335 -26.79 4.98 9.47
N VAL A 336 -27.06 4.97 8.16
CA VAL A 336 -26.09 5.34 7.13
C VAL A 336 -26.76 6.26 6.11
N MET A 337 -26.45 7.55 6.19
CA MET A 337 -26.88 8.51 5.18
C MET A 337 -25.91 8.48 4.00
N MET A 338 -26.41 8.66 2.78
CA MET A 338 -25.59 8.72 1.57
C MET A 338 -26.17 9.74 0.59
N ALA A 339 -25.28 10.46 -0.07
CA ALA A 339 -25.54 11.18 -1.31
C ALA A 339 -24.41 10.88 -2.31
N ALA A 340 -24.72 11.01 -3.59
CA ALA A 340 -23.73 10.81 -4.64
C ALA A 340 -23.98 11.76 -5.81
N GLU A 341 -22.91 12.13 -6.49
CA GLU A 341 -22.94 12.93 -7.71
C GLU A 341 -22.15 12.21 -8.79
N ILE A 342 -22.71 12.09 -10.00
CA ILE A 342 -22.03 11.57 -11.18
C ILE A 342 -21.83 12.72 -12.16
N PHE A 343 -20.60 12.94 -12.60
CA PHE A 343 -20.24 14.06 -13.48
C PHE A 343 -19.11 13.70 -14.44
N LYS A 344 -18.78 14.65 -15.32
CA LYS A 344 -17.64 14.55 -16.24
C LYS A 344 -16.50 15.42 -15.76
N GLU A 345 -15.30 14.87 -15.72
CA GLU A 345 -14.06 15.57 -15.38
C GLU A 345 -12.95 15.09 -16.32
N ASP A 346 -12.26 16.00 -16.99
CA ASP A 346 -11.20 15.71 -17.96
C ASP A 346 -11.58 14.65 -19.01
N GLY A 347 -12.84 14.71 -19.49
CA GLY A 347 -13.39 13.76 -20.46
C GLY A 347 -13.75 12.38 -19.90
N LYS A 348 -13.47 12.10 -18.62
CA LYS A 348 -13.78 10.84 -17.93
C LYS A 348 -15.06 10.98 -17.11
N THR A 349 -15.76 9.87 -16.91
CA THR A 349 -16.84 9.82 -15.90
C THR A 349 -16.20 9.74 -14.52
N ALA A 350 -16.72 10.55 -13.60
CA ALA A 350 -16.37 10.50 -12.19
C ALA A 350 -17.65 10.43 -11.34
N CYS A 351 -17.53 9.86 -10.16
CA CYS A 351 -18.53 9.99 -9.12
C CYS A 351 -17.93 10.41 -7.79
N ILE A 352 -18.74 11.12 -7.01
CA ILE A 352 -18.53 11.35 -5.59
C ILE A 352 -19.55 10.50 -4.84
N ILE A 353 -19.10 9.88 -3.77
CA ILE A 353 -19.91 9.27 -2.72
C ILE A 353 -19.60 10.02 -1.44
N GLU A 354 -20.64 10.50 -0.79
CA GLU A 354 -20.56 11.17 0.51
C GLU A 354 -21.54 10.49 1.47
N SER A 355 -21.07 10.14 2.66
CA SER A 355 -21.83 9.35 3.62
C SER A 355 -21.54 9.73 5.06
N ALA A 356 -22.52 9.47 5.92
CA ALA A 356 -22.40 9.56 7.37
C ALA A 356 -22.90 8.26 8.01
N VAL A 357 -22.06 7.60 8.81
CA VAL A 357 -22.35 6.37 9.54
C VAL A 357 -22.50 6.68 11.02
N ARG A 358 -23.62 6.30 11.65
CA ARG A 358 -23.84 6.57 13.08
C ARG A 358 -22.86 5.79 13.93
N TRP A 359 -22.27 6.44 14.92
CA TRP A 359 -21.44 5.76 15.92
C TRP A 359 -22.21 4.69 16.72
N SER A 360 -23.49 4.94 17.00
CA SER A 360 -24.37 3.97 17.65
C SER A 360 -24.58 2.71 16.82
N TYR A 361 -24.57 2.82 15.50
CA TYR A 361 -24.67 1.67 14.60
C TYR A 361 -23.40 0.81 14.66
N LEU A 362 -22.23 1.45 14.73
CA LEU A 362 -20.94 0.79 14.91
C LEU A 362 -20.70 0.27 16.34
N GLY A 363 -21.62 0.51 17.27
CA GLY A 363 -21.51 0.07 18.66
C GLY A 363 -20.36 0.70 19.45
N ILE A 364 -19.85 1.87 19.02
CA ILE A 364 -18.71 2.53 19.66
C ILE A 364 -18.98 3.99 19.99
N THR A 365 -18.42 4.48 21.10
CA THR A 365 -18.41 5.92 21.42
C THR A 365 -17.17 6.59 20.82
N PRO A 366 -17.31 7.67 20.03
CA PRO A 366 -16.18 8.36 19.46
C PRO A 366 -15.38 9.08 20.54
N ARG A 367 -14.05 9.10 20.39
CA ARG A 367 -13.15 9.92 21.20
C ARG A 367 -11.87 10.17 20.43
N LYS A 368 -11.28 11.34 20.62
CA LYS A 368 -9.95 11.65 20.08
C LYS A 368 -8.93 10.58 20.49
N GLY A 369 -8.09 10.18 19.54
CA GLY A 369 -7.09 9.13 19.67
C GLY A 369 -7.63 7.70 19.53
N ARG A 370 -8.94 7.49 19.36
CA ARG A 370 -9.48 6.15 19.11
C ARG A 370 -8.99 5.64 17.75
N GLU A 371 -8.52 4.40 17.71
CA GLU A 371 -8.19 3.68 16.49
C GLU A 371 -9.35 2.76 16.10
N ILE A 372 -9.65 2.70 14.80
CA ILE A 372 -10.64 1.82 14.19
C ILE A 372 -9.95 1.12 13.02
N GLY A 373 -10.18 -0.18 12.85
CA GLY A 373 -9.77 -0.88 11.64
C GLY A 373 -10.63 -0.41 10.47
N ALA A 374 -10.04 0.09 9.40
CA ALA A 374 -10.79 0.59 8.25
C ALA A 374 -10.07 0.25 6.95
N THR A 375 -10.84 -0.14 5.93
CA THR A 375 -10.38 -0.08 4.55
C THR A 375 -11.49 0.34 3.61
N VAL A 376 -11.09 0.89 2.48
CA VAL A 376 -12.00 1.33 1.44
C VAL A 376 -11.66 0.54 0.18
N GLY A 377 -12.67 -0.13 -0.36
CA GLY A 377 -12.64 -0.85 -1.62
C GLY A 377 -13.35 -0.05 -2.71
N VAL A 378 -12.92 -0.20 -3.95
CA VAL A 378 -13.61 0.31 -5.14
C VAL A 378 -13.71 -0.83 -6.12
N HIS A 379 -14.94 -1.24 -6.41
CA HIS A 379 -15.26 -2.24 -7.42
C HIS A 379 -15.74 -1.55 -8.68
N LYS A 380 -15.20 -1.98 -9.82
CA LYS A 380 -15.50 -1.48 -11.14
C LYS A 380 -15.74 -2.62 -12.11
N LEU A 381 -16.90 -2.63 -12.74
CA LEU A 381 -17.26 -3.52 -13.83
C LEU A 381 -16.82 -2.94 -15.18
N GLN A 382 -16.01 -3.69 -15.91
CA GLN A 382 -15.67 -3.39 -17.30
C GLN A 382 -16.65 -4.12 -18.24
N TYR A 383 -17.71 -3.41 -18.67
CA TYR A 383 -18.80 -4.02 -19.43
C TYR A 383 -18.40 -4.65 -20.78
N ARG A 384 -17.31 -4.18 -21.41
CA ARG A 384 -16.92 -4.64 -22.76
C ARG A 384 -16.57 -6.14 -22.79
N ASP A 385 -16.08 -6.69 -21.69
CA ASP A 385 -15.69 -8.09 -21.54
C ASP A 385 -16.17 -8.72 -20.23
N TYR A 386 -17.01 -8.02 -19.45
CA TYR A 386 -17.50 -8.44 -18.13
C TYR A 386 -16.39 -8.75 -17.13
N THR A 387 -15.20 -8.20 -17.32
CA THR A 387 -14.14 -8.29 -16.32
C THR A 387 -14.40 -7.29 -15.21
N GLU A 388 -13.99 -7.63 -14.00
CA GLU A 388 -14.07 -6.75 -12.84
C GLU A 388 -12.69 -6.32 -12.40
N LYS A 389 -12.62 -5.12 -11.80
CA LYS A 389 -11.42 -4.59 -11.18
C LYS A 389 -11.80 -4.14 -9.79
N LYS A 390 -11.09 -4.65 -8.80
CA LYS A 390 -11.26 -4.25 -7.41
C LYS A 390 -9.95 -3.72 -6.87
N ILE A 391 -9.94 -2.47 -6.42
CA ILE A 391 -8.84 -1.93 -5.65
C ILE A 391 -9.27 -1.76 -4.20
N ASN A 392 -8.35 -1.93 -3.26
CA ASN A 392 -8.62 -1.88 -1.83
C ASN A 392 -7.44 -1.21 -1.10
N TRP A 393 -7.72 -0.24 -0.22
CA TRP A 393 -6.67 0.55 0.43
C TRP A 393 -5.75 -0.32 1.29
N TYR A 394 -6.31 -1.22 2.08
CA TYR A 394 -5.56 -2.21 2.84
C TYR A 394 -6.48 -3.32 3.36
N TYR A 395 -6.43 -4.47 2.68
CA TYR A 395 -7.21 -5.65 3.03
C TYR A 395 -6.28 -6.85 3.05
N TYR A 396 -5.80 -7.21 4.24
CA TYR A 396 -4.74 -8.19 4.38
C TYR A 396 -5.19 -9.46 5.10
N PRO A 397 -5.16 -10.63 4.42
CA PRO A 397 -5.50 -11.90 5.06
C PRO A 397 -4.53 -12.30 6.18
N GLU A 398 -5.09 -12.57 7.35
CA GLU A 398 -4.47 -13.28 8.47
C GLU A 398 -5.27 -14.55 8.76
N GLU A 399 -4.74 -15.42 9.62
CA GLU A 399 -5.41 -16.66 9.97
C GLU A 399 -6.78 -16.37 10.64
N GLY A 400 -7.87 -16.66 9.91
CA GLY A 400 -9.25 -16.48 10.37
C GLY A 400 -9.79 -15.05 10.38
N LYS A 401 -9.01 -14.04 9.96
CA LYS A 401 -9.41 -12.62 9.99
C LYS A 401 -8.65 -11.79 8.95
N MET A 402 -9.17 -10.62 8.61
CA MET A 402 -8.56 -9.64 7.72
C MET A 402 -8.03 -8.46 8.53
N ARG A 403 -6.74 -8.17 8.42
CA ARG A 403 -6.19 -6.94 9.00
C ARG A 403 -6.45 -5.77 8.06
N LEU A 404 -7.04 -4.71 8.61
CA LEU A 404 -7.39 -3.49 7.91
C LEU A 404 -6.36 -2.37 8.17
N GLY A 405 -6.46 -1.27 7.43
CA GLY A 405 -5.75 -0.03 7.75
C GLY A 405 -6.22 0.53 9.08
N ARG A 406 -5.49 1.49 9.65
CA ARG A 406 -5.85 2.13 10.92
C ARG A 406 -6.41 3.53 10.66
N LEU A 407 -7.65 3.75 11.03
CA LEU A 407 -8.30 5.05 11.08
C LEU A 407 -8.20 5.63 12.49
N ILE A 408 -7.55 6.79 12.63
CA ILE A 408 -7.38 7.47 13.93
C ILE A 408 -8.27 8.70 13.99
N LEU A 409 -9.09 8.81 15.04
CA LEU A 409 -9.89 9.99 15.29
C LEU A 409 -9.01 11.12 15.85
N LYS A 410 -8.79 12.20 15.11
CA LYS A 410 -7.92 13.33 15.50
C LYS A 410 -8.68 14.53 16.03
#